data_AF-A0A1A9W2W2-F1
#
_entry.id   AF-A0A1A9W2W2-F1
#
_cell.length_a   1.000
_cell.length_b   1.000
_cell.length_c   1.000
_cell.angle_alpha   90.00
_cell.angle_beta   90.00
_cell.angle_gamma   90.00
#
_symmetry.space_group_name_H-M   'P 1'
#
loop_
_entity.id
_entity.type
_entity.pdbx_description
1 polymer ?
#
loop_
_entity_poly.entity_id
_entity_poly.type
_entity_poly.pdbx_seq_one_letter_code
_entity_poly.pdbx_strand_id
1 'polypeptide(L)'
;MSQDMFLLDCPTYEDYLDTFVTRNDYRFIRNIRFCRMLVELGYRSSAEIYTPEQFVLHKAAVQESLWPTKKSTIFFSDNLKSFDPVLRELAIRERPNIQKMLSTIIFLKHRLKSGFEISGYIDYEHSLRRANLHAEDSIDWAGVFGERAVLKPKRCHLSYFDWHKGHVYYNNSDNYAVVHDVEYGLIFMHKGDHKKICVDISRELYIL
;
A
#
# COMPACT_ATOMS: atom_id res chain seq x y z
N MET A 1 15.36 -3.77 -0.57
CA MET A 1 15.10 -3.87 -2.03
C MET A 1 16.37 -3.90 -2.86
N SER A 2 17.44 -3.14 -2.55
CA SER A 2 18.70 -3.21 -3.32
C SER A 2 19.47 -4.53 -3.16
N GLN A 3 19.28 -5.23 -2.04
CA GLN A 3 20.10 -6.38 -1.65
C GLN A 3 19.79 -7.67 -2.44
N ASP A 4 18.60 -7.80 -3.01
CA ASP A 4 18.13 -9.04 -3.66
C ASP A 4 18.13 -8.94 -5.20
N MET A 5 18.64 -7.84 -5.78
CA MET A 5 18.58 -7.61 -7.23
C MET A 5 19.35 -8.68 -8.04
N PHE A 6 20.42 -9.23 -7.47
CA PHE A 6 21.25 -10.26 -8.09
C PHE A 6 20.50 -11.59 -8.32
N LEU A 7 19.35 -11.81 -7.67
CA LEU A 7 18.52 -13.00 -7.88
C LEU A 7 17.99 -13.10 -9.31
N LEU A 8 17.92 -11.99 -10.04
CA LEU A 8 17.51 -11.97 -11.45
C LEU A 8 18.57 -12.58 -12.37
N ASP A 9 19.85 -12.45 -11.99
CA ASP A 9 20.99 -13.02 -12.71
C ASP A 9 21.15 -14.52 -12.45
N CYS A 10 20.34 -15.10 -11.56
CA CYS A 10 20.36 -16.51 -11.19
C CYS A 10 19.13 -17.22 -11.81
N PRO A 11 19.22 -17.84 -13.00
CA PRO A 11 18.08 -18.51 -13.64
C PRO A 11 17.41 -19.57 -12.75
N THR A 12 18.23 -20.37 -12.06
CA THR A 12 17.79 -21.48 -11.20
C THR A 12 18.25 -21.30 -9.75
N TYR A 13 17.67 -22.09 -8.85
CA TYR A 13 18.11 -22.15 -7.45
C TYR A 13 19.57 -22.63 -7.33
N GLU A 14 20.01 -23.50 -8.23
CA GLU A 14 21.40 -23.95 -8.27
C GLU A 14 22.37 -22.80 -8.62
N ASP A 15 22.01 -21.92 -9.54
CA ASP A 15 22.80 -20.74 -9.89
C ASP A 15 22.90 -19.77 -8.70
N TYR A 16 21.81 -19.65 -7.92
CA TYR A 16 21.81 -18.90 -6.66
C TYR A 16 22.80 -19.50 -5.65
N LEU A 17 22.78 -20.82 -5.44
CA LEU A 17 23.73 -21.48 -4.53
C LEU A 17 25.18 -21.31 -4.99
N ASP A 18 25.43 -21.31 -6.30
CA ASP A 18 26.75 -21.12 -6.88
C ASP A 18 27.35 -19.73 -6.58
N THR A 19 26.52 -18.72 -6.31
CA THR A 19 27.00 -17.39 -5.88
C THR A 19 27.75 -17.41 -4.54
N PHE A 20 27.52 -18.42 -3.71
CA PHE A 20 28.19 -18.61 -2.42
C PHE A 20 29.36 -19.60 -2.49
N VAL A 21 29.59 -20.24 -3.63
CA VAL A 21 30.69 -21.21 -3.82
C VAL A 21 31.98 -20.46 -4.14
N THR A 22 33.03 -20.70 -3.35
CA THR A 22 34.31 -20.01 -3.52
C THR A 22 35.29 -20.79 -4.39
N ARG A 23 36.35 -20.15 -4.86
CA ARG A 23 37.44 -20.83 -5.60
C ARG A 23 38.09 -21.98 -4.81
N ASN A 24 38.12 -21.88 -3.49
CA ASN A 24 38.66 -22.93 -2.62
C ASN A 24 37.77 -24.17 -2.61
N ASP A 25 36.45 -24.03 -2.67
CA ASP A 25 35.51 -25.14 -2.78
C ASP A 25 35.81 -26.01 -4.00
N TYR A 26 35.96 -25.36 -5.15
CA TYR A 26 36.34 -26.06 -6.38
C TYR A 26 37.68 -26.78 -6.24
N ARG A 27 38.66 -26.18 -5.54
CA ARG A 27 40.00 -26.77 -5.40
C ARG A 27 40.01 -28.01 -4.50
N PHE A 28 39.28 -27.97 -3.38
CA PHE A 28 39.32 -29.00 -2.34
C PHE A 28 38.24 -30.07 -2.51
N ILE A 29 37.01 -29.69 -2.87
CA ILE A 29 35.86 -30.61 -2.97
C ILE A 29 35.76 -31.19 -4.38
N ARG A 30 36.04 -30.38 -5.41
CA ARG A 30 36.01 -30.77 -6.84
C ARG A 30 34.69 -31.39 -7.32
N ASN A 31 33.61 -31.22 -6.55
CA ASN A 31 32.27 -31.71 -6.88
C ASN A 31 31.26 -30.61 -6.54
N ILE A 32 30.71 -29.98 -7.58
CA ILE A 32 29.82 -28.83 -7.43
C ILE A 32 28.51 -29.17 -6.70
N ARG A 33 27.99 -30.39 -6.85
CA ARG A 33 26.79 -30.83 -6.12
C ARG A 33 27.04 -30.87 -4.61
N PHE A 34 28.22 -31.34 -4.21
CA PHE A 34 28.60 -31.37 -2.81
C PHE A 34 28.86 -29.95 -2.27
N CYS A 35 29.46 -29.07 -3.07
CA CYS A 35 29.62 -27.66 -2.71
C CYS A 35 28.27 -26.98 -2.44
N ARG A 36 27.30 -27.15 -3.34
CA ARG A 36 25.94 -26.60 -3.20
C ARG A 36 25.24 -27.12 -1.95
N MET A 37 25.36 -28.42 -1.67
CA MET A 37 24.81 -29.03 -0.45
C MET A 37 25.39 -28.40 0.83
N LEU A 38 26.70 -28.10 0.85
CA LEU A 38 27.33 -27.44 2.00
C LEU A 38 26.86 -25.99 2.17
N VAL A 39 26.60 -25.28 1.06
CA VAL A 39 26.02 -23.94 1.08
C VAL A 39 24.61 -23.99 1.65
N GLU A 40 23.76 -24.88 1.14
CA GLU A 40 22.38 -25.04 1.57
C GLU A 40 22.26 -25.39 3.06
N LEU A 41 23.19 -26.20 3.57
CA LEU A 41 23.28 -26.53 5.00
C LEU A 41 23.88 -25.39 5.85
N GLY A 42 24.25 -24.26 5.26
CA GLY A 42 24.77 -23.08 5.97
C GLY A 42 26.24 -23.16 6.40
N TYR A 43 26.99 -24.17 5.98
CA TYR A 43 28.40 -24.35 6.41
C TYR A 43 29.39 -23.39 5.73
N ARG A 44 28.97 -22.67 4.68
CA ARG A 44 29.86 -21.81 3.86
C ARG A 44 29.63 -20.32 4.04
N SER A 45 28.46 -19.91 4.51
CA SER A 45 28.11 -18.50 4.62
C SER A 45 27.46 -18.24 5.97
N SER A 46 27.76 -17.09 6.57
CA SER A 46 27.07 -16.59 7.77
C SER A 46 25.73 -15.92 7.44
N ALA A 47 25.39 -15.81 6.15
CA ALA A 47 24.12 -15.28 5.70
C ALA A 47 23.07 -16.40 5.67
N GLU A 48 21.82 -16.02 5.93
CA GLU A 48 20.68 -16.93 5.78
C GLU A 48 20.53 -17.27 4.29
N ILE A 49 20.62 -18.57 3.97
CA ILE A 49 20.43 -19.08 2.62
C ILE A 49 18.94 -19.33 2.43
N TYR A 50 18.37 -18.78 1.36
CA TYR A 50 16.96 -18.98 1.04
C TYR A 50 16.69 -20.44 0.74
N THR A 51 15.56 -20.95 1.23
CA THR A 51 15.03 -22.23 0.76
C THR A 51 14.62 -22.12 -0.72
N PRO A 52 14.43 -23.25 -1.44
CA PRO A 52 13.97 -23.22 -2.83
C PRO A 52 12.67 -22.41 -3.02
N GLU A 53 11.74 -22.51 -2.06
CA GLU A 53 10.48 -21.76 -2.06
C GLU A 53 10.70 -20.26 -1.84
N GLN A 54 11.54 -19.90 -0.87
CA GLN A 54 11.89 -18.51 -0.59
C GLN A 54 12.62 -17.88 -1.79
N PHE A 55 13.54 -18.60 -2.43
CA PHE A 55 14.23 -18.13 -3.64
C PHE A 55 13.24 -17.75 -4.74
N VAL A 56 12.26 -18.61 -5.02
CA VAL A 56 11.23 -18.32 -6.03
C VAL A 56 10.39 -17.10 -5.64
N LEU A 57 9.97 -17.01 -4.38
CA LEU A 57 9.19 -15.87 -3.87
C LEU A 57 9.95 -14.55 -3.97
N HIS A 58 11.19 -14.51 -3.49
CA HIS A 58 12.03 -13.31 -3.52
C HIS A 58 12.36 -12.91 -4.95
N LYS A 59 12.74 -13.87 -5.81
CA LYS A 59 13.02 -13.60 -7.23
C LYS A 59 11.79 -13.05 -7.96
N ALA A 60 10.61 -13.62 -7.71
CA ALA A 60 9.35 -13.13 -8.27
C ALA A 60 9.02 -11.71 -7.79
N ALA A 61 9.21 -11.41 -6.50
CA ALA A 61 8.97 -10.08 -5.93
C ALA A 61 9.92 -9.03 -6.53
N VAL A 62 11.20 -9.36 -6.72
CA VAL A 62 12.18 -8.47 -7.38
C VAL A 62 11.79 -8.24 -8.85
N GLN A 63 11.38 -9.29 -9.56
CA GLN A 63 10.93 -9.19 -10.96
C GLN A 63 9.65 -8.35 -11.11
N GLU A 64 8.67 -8.52 -10.22
CA GLU A 64 7.44 -7.70 -10.19
C GLU A 64 7.76 -6.24 -9.84
N SER A 65 8.75 -5.98 -8.99
CA SER A 65 9.20 -4.62 -8.70
C SER A 65 9.83 -3.91 -9.90
N LEU A 66 10.53 -4.64 -10.78
CA LEU A 66 11.14 -4.06 -11.99
C LEU A 66 10.14 -3.87 -13.12
N TRP A 67 9.27 -4.86 -13.32
CA TRP A 67 8.26 -4.87 -14.36
C TRP A 67 6.90 -5.14 -13.74
N PRO A 68 6.31 -4.14 -13.07
CA PRO A 68 4.98 -4.28 -12.53
C PRO A 68 4.04 -4.56 -13.71
N THR A 69 3.53 -5.80 -13.77
CA THR A 69 2.50 -6.13 -14.75
C THR A 69 1.34 -5.18 -14.44
N LYS A 70 0.99 -4.30 -15.40
CA LYS A 70 -0.16 -3.41 -15.25
C LYS A 70 -1.40 -4.29 -15.10
N LYS A 71 -1.75 -4.66 -13.87
CA LYS A 71 -3.08 -5.20 -13.56
C LYS A 71 -4.07 -4.14 -14.04
N SER A 72 -5.02 -4.54 -14.87
CA SER A 72 -6.05 -3.63 -15.37
C SER A 72 -6.73 -2.99 -14.17
N THR A 73 -6.58 -1.68 -13.99
CA THR A 73 -7.22 -0.97 -12.89
C THR A 73 -8.73 -1.10 -13.04
N ILE A 74 -9.38 -1.75 -12.08
CA ILE A 74 -10.84 -1.86 -12.05
C ILE A 74 -11.37 -0.52 -11.55
N PHE A 75 -12.38 -0.01 -12.25
CA PHE A 75 -13.19 1.13 -11.81
C PHE A 75 -14.44 0.57 -11.11
N PHE A 76 -14.58 0.84 -9.82
CA PHE A 76 -15.66 0.30 -9.00
C PHE A 76 -16.99 1.00 -9.26
N SER A 77 -16.97 2.22 -9.80
CA SER A 77 -18.18 2.96 -10.16
C SER A 77 -18.77 2.57 -11.51
N ASP A 78 -18.13 1.67 -12.27
CA ASP A 78 -18.67 1.20 -13.55
C ASP A 78 -20.04 0.55 -13.31
N ASN A 79 -21.07 1.06 -14.01
CA ASN A 79 -22.49 0.70 -13.87
C ASN A 79 -23.20 1.24 -12.61
N LEU A 80 -22.71 2.32 -11.99
CA LEU A 80 -23.44 3.01 -10.93
C LEU A 80 -24.84 3.45 -11.43
N LYS A 81 -25.89 2.95 -10.76
CA LYS A 81 -27.30 3.34 -11.01
C LYS A 81 -27.89 4.21 -9.90
N SER A 82 -27.09 4.51 -8.87
CA SER A 82 -27.54 5.27 -7.70
C SER A 82 -27.91 6.71 -8.06
N PHE A 83 -28.89 7.24 -7.33
CA PHE A 83 -29.26 8.66 -7.33
C PHE A 83 -28.62 9.45 -6.19
N ASP A 84 -27.88 8.79 -5.30
CA ASP A 84 -27.19 9.44 -4.20
C ASP A 84 -26.15 10.47 -4.74
N PRO A 85 -26.27 11.75 -4.36
CA PRO A 85 -25.37 12.79 -4.86
C PRO A 85 -23.90 12.54 -4.49
N VAL A 86 -23.64 12.00 -3.30
CA VAL A 86 -22.27 11.75 -2.83
C VAL A 86 -21.63 10.63 -3.65
N LEU A 87 -22.33 9.51 -3.85
CA LEU A 87 -21.84 8.41 -4.67
C LEU A 87 -21.60 8.83 -6.12
N ARG A 88 -22.47 9.69 -6.69
CA ARG A 88 -22.26 10.25 -8.03
C ARG A 88 -21.00 11.11 -8.11
N GLU A 89 -20.80 12.00 -7.15
CA GLU A 89 -19.61 12.85 -7.10
C GLU A 89 -18.33 12.02 -6.89
N LEU A 90 -18.37 10.96 -6.08
CA LEU A 90 -17.25 10.03 -5.93
C LEU A 90 -16.98 9.23 -7.21
N ALA A 91 -18.01 8.78 -7.92
CA ALA A 91 -17.88 8.08 -9.19
C ALA A 91 -17.22 8.96 -10.27
N ILE A 92 -17.68 10.20 -10.42
CA ILE A 92 -17.08 11.17 -11.36
C ILE A 92 -15.60 11.40 -11.05
N ARG A 93 -15.22 11.40 -9.77
CA ARG A 93 -13.83 11.62 -9.31
C ARG A 93 -12.95 10.37 -9.37
N GLU A 94 -13.51 9.18 -9.52
CA GLU A 94 -12.77 7.91 -9.46
C GLU A 94 -11.66 7.86 -10.53
N ARG A 95 -12.04 8.02 -11.81
CA ARG A 95 -11.09 7.97 -12.93
C ARG A 95 -10.00 9.04 -12.84
N PRO A 96 -10.32 10.35 -12.63
CA PRO A 96 -9.29 11.37 -12.45
C PRO A 96 -8.35 11.14 -11.26
N ASN A 97 -8.86 10.59 -10.14
CA ASN A 97 -8.02 10.29 -8.98
C ASN A 97 -7.04 9.14 -9.28
N ILE A 98 -7.53 8.04 -9.86
CA ILE A 98 -6.69 6.91 -10.26
C ILE A 98 -5.62 7.33 -11.28
N GLN A 99 -5.98 8.21 -12.21
CA GLN A 99 -5.06 8.76 -13.21
C GLN A 99 -4.15 9.89 -12.69
N LYS A 100 -4.24 10.23 -11.40
CA LYS A 100 -3.44 11.30 -10.76
C LYS A 100 -3.66 12.70 -11.37
N MET A 101 -4.80 12.91 -12.02
CA MET A 101 -5.23 14.21 -12.56
C MET A 101 -5.95 15.07 -11.52
N LEU A 102 -6.52 14.41 -10.51
CA LEU A 102 -7.20 15.02 -9.38
C LEU A 102 -6.70 14.32 -8.11
N SER A 103 -6.66 15.05 -7.00
CA SER A 103 -6.48 14.44 -5.70
C SER A 103 -7.65 14.80 -4.79
N THR A 104 -8.17 13.82 -4.07
CA THR A 104 -9.38 13.96 -3.25
C THR A 104 -9.15 13.34 -1.87
N ILE A 105 -9.35 14.16 -0.84
CA ILE A 105 -9.44 13.70 0.55
C ILE A 105 -10.91 13.74 0.95
N ILE A 106 -11.44 12.61 1.42
CA ILE A 106 -12.81 12.48 1.88
C ILE A 106 -12.81 12.56 3.41
N PHE A 107 -13.48 13.57 3.97
CA PHE A 107 -13.84 13.56 5.38
C PHE A 107 -15.15 12.83 5.58
N LEU A 108 -15.21 11.93 6.56
CA LEU A 108 -16.43 11.24 6.95
C LEU A 108 -16.61 11.29 8.46
N LYS A 109 -17.86 11.48 8.87
CA LYS A 109 -18.33 11.25 10.23
C LYS A 109 -19.51 10.28 10.14
N HIS A 110 -19.42 9.16 10.86
CA HIS A 110 -20.39 8.08 10.79
C HIS A 110 -20.86 7.68 12.20
N ARG A 111 -22.18 7.67 12.39
CA ARG A 111 -22.82 7.20 13.61
C ARG A 111 -23.07 5.68 13.52
N LEU A 112 -22.49 4.94 14.44
CA LEU A 112 -22.63 3.50 14.57
C LEU A 112 -24.01 3.14 15.14
N LYS A 113 -24.43 1.88 14.94
CA LYS A 113 -25.68 1.35 15.50
C LYS A 113 -25.72 1.40 17.03
N SER A 114 -24.57 1.36 17.69
CA SER A 114 -24.43 1.55 19.14
C SER A 114 -24.75 2.97 19.61
N GLY A 115 -24.89 3.93 18.69
CA GLY A 115 -25.07 5.35 18.99
C GLY A 115 -23.77 6.15 19.03
N PHE A 116 -22.61 5.49 19.15
CA PHE A 116 -21.29 6.11 19.10
C PHE A 116 -20.91 6.60 17.71
N GLU A 117 -19.92 7.48 17.63
CA GLU A 117 -19.47 8.07 16.37
C GLU A 117 -18.02 7.68 16.07
N ILE A 118 -17.73 7.56 14.77
CA ILE A 118 -16.37 7.48 14.25
C ILE A 118 -16.20 8.55 13.18
N SER A 119 -15.01 9.13 13.07
CA SER A 119 -14.68 10.05 11.99
C SER A 119 -13.29 9.79 11.43
N GLY A 120 -13.01 10.30 10.24
CA GLY A 120 -11.69 10.17 9.65
C GLY A 120 -11.58 10.80 8.27
N TYR A 121 -10.34 11.00 7.86
CA TYR A 121 -9.97 11.49 6.53
C TYR A 121 -9.43 10.32 5.70
N ILE A 122 -9.87 10.22 4.45
CA ILE A 122 -9.54 9.13 3.53
C ILE A 122 -8.89 9.73 2.28
N ASP A 123 -7.67 9.31 1.96
CA ASP A 123 -7.11 9.51 0.62
C ASP A 123 -7.87 8.61 -0.36
N TYR A 124 -8.65 9.22 -1.26
CA TYR A 124 -9.57 8.49 -2.11
C TYR A 124 -8.85 7.55 -3.08
N GLU A 125 -7.84 8.04 -3.79
CA GLU A 125 -7.05 7.19 -4.71
C GLU A 125 -6.38 6.05 -3.97
N HIS A 126 -5.76 6.34 -2.82
CA HIS A 126 -5.05 5.31 -2.07
C HIS A 126 -6.03 4.22 -1.58
N SER A 127 -7.22 4.61 -1.16
CA SER A 127 -8.27 3.67 -0.75
C SER A 127 -8.76 2.80 -1.91
N LEU A 128 -9.00 3.39 -3.10
CA LEU A 128 -9.37 2.66 -4.31
C LEU A 128 -8.28 1.66 -4.72
N ARG A 129 -7.01 2.08 -4.71
CA ARG A 129 -5.89 1.22 -5.06
C ARG A 129 -5.70 0.07 -4.07
N ARG A 130 -5.86 0.31 -2.77
CA ARG A 130 -5.86 -0.76 -1.76
C ARG A 130 -6.94 -1.80 -2.01
N ALA A 131 -8.14 -1.37 -2.40
CA ALA A 131 -9.22 -2.29 -2.74
C ALA A 131 -8.93 -3.09 -4.02
N ASN A 132 -8.35 -2.44 -5.05
CA ASN A 132 -7.90 -3.11 -6.27
C ASN A 132 -6.80 -4.16 -6.03
N LEU A 133 -5.98 -3.96 -5.00
CA LEU A 133 -4.95 -4.90 -4.57
C LEU A 133 -5.46 -5.95 -3.58
N HIS A 134 -6.76 -5.96 -3.26
CA HIS A 134 -7.36 -6.81 -2.23
C HIS A 134 -6.60 -6.76 -0.89
N ALA A 135 -6.09 -5.59 -0.53
CA ALA A 135 -5.36 -5.41 0.71
C ALA A 135 -6.27 -5.69 1.91
N GLU A 136 -5.70 -6.27 2.97
CA GLU A 136 -6.42 -6.44 4.22
C GLU A 136 -6.93 -5.07 4.73
N ASP A 137 -8.12 -5.09 5.31
CA ASP A 137 -8.85 -3.90 5.75
C ASP A 137 -9.19 -2.86 4.67
N SER A 138 -9.11 -3.16 3.37
CA SER A 138 -9.58 -2.21 2.33
C SER A 138 -11.09 -1.95 2.41
N ILE A 139 -11.55 -0.79 1.90
CA ILE A 139 -12.98 -0.54 1.71
C ILE A 139 -13.49 -1.43 0.57
N ASP A 140 -14.67 -2.04 0.75
CA ASP A 140 -15.39 -2.70 -0.33
C ASP A 140 -16.06 -1.64 -1.23
N TRP A 141 -15.28 -1.04 -2.13
CA TRP A 141 -15.78 0.00 -3.03
C TRP A 141 -16.86 -0.51 -3.98
N ALA A 142 -16.80 -1.79 -4.40
CA ALA A 142 -17.85 -2.41 -5.22
C ALA A 142 -19.17 -2.50 -4.44
N GLY A 143 -19.11 -2.83 -3.15
CA GLY A 143 -20.26 -2.79 -2.24
C GLY A 143 -20.76 -1.38 -1.98
N VAL A 144 -19.85 -0.39 -1.84
CA VAL A 144 -20.22 1.03 -1.61
C VAL A 144 -20.95 1.62 -2.82
N PHE A 145 -20.39 1.50 -4.03
CA PHE A 145 -21.05 1.96 -5.25
C PHE A 145 -22.29 1.13 -5.59
N GLY A 146 -22.33 -0.14 -5.18
CA GLY A 146 -23.50 -0.99 -5.29
C GLY A 146 -24.55 -0.81 -4.18
N GLU A 147 -24.36 0.14 -3.26
CA GLU A 147 -25.21 0.40 -2.08
C GLU A 147 -25.44 -0.82 -1.16
N ARG A 148 -24.57 -1.83 -1.25
CA ARG A 148 -24.56 -3.03 -0.38
C ARG A 148 -23.72 -2.83 0.87
N ALA A 149 -22.80 -1.86 0.85
CA ALA A 149 -21.93 -1.53 1.97
C ALA A 149 -21.97 -0.03 2.25
N VAL A 150 -21.95 0.33 3.54
CA VAL A 150 -21.87 1.74 3.96
C VAL A 150 -20.40 2.15 4.01
N LEU A 151 -20.08 3.27 3.38
CA LEU A 151 -18.75 3.87 3.44
C LEU A 151 -18.44 4.34 4.87
N LYS A 152 -17.32 3.89 5.44
CA LYS A 152 -16.89 4.24 6.81
C LYS A 152 -15.39 4.45 6.87
N PRO A 153 -14.89 5.35 7.73
CA PRO A 153 -13.47 5.47 7.99
C PRO A 153 -12.95 4.20 8.68
N LYS A 154 -11.71 3.82 8.37
CA LYS A 154 -10.98 2.68 8.93
C LYS A 154 -9.65 3.17 9.50
N ARG A 155 -9.06 2.37 10.40
CA ARG A 155 -7.81 2.71 11.11
C ARG A 155 -6.59 2.86 10.21
N CYS A 156 -6.64 2.34 8.98
CA CYS A 156 -5.56 2.43 7.99
C CYS A 156 -5.63 3.70 7.11
N HIS A 157 -6.68 4.52 7.24
CA HIS A 157 -6.80 5.76 6.47
C HIS A 157 -5.92 6.89 7.04
N LEU A 158 -5.91 8.05 6.37
CA LEU A 158 -5.11 9.21 6.77
C LEU A 158 -5.35 9.60 8.23
N SER A 159 -6.61 9.48 8.66
CA SER A 159 -6.92 9.45 10.08
C SER A 159 -8.16 8.62 10.40
N TYR A 160 -8.24 8.22 11.66
CA TYR A 160 -9.42 7.61 12.25
C TYR A 160 -9.54 8.08 13.70
N PHE A 161 -10.75 8.44 14.11
CA PHE A 161 -11.08 8.84 15.47
C PHE A 161 -12.33 8.11 15.95
N ASP A 162 -12.22 7.41 17.07
CA ASP A 162 -13.33 6.79 17.79
C ASP A 162 -13.79 7.75 18.90
N TRP A 163 -14.96 8.37 18.72
CA TRP A 163 -15.49 9.37 19.66
C TRP A 163 -15.90 8.78 21.01
N HIS A 164 -16.13 7.46 21.08
CA HIS A 164 -16.47 6.81 22.35
C HIS A 164 -15.24 6.57 23.21
N LYS A 165 -14.16 6.06 22.59
CA LYS A 165 -12.94 5.68 23.30
C LYS A 165 -11.87 6.77 23.32
N GLY A 166 -12.02 7.81 22.51
CA GLY A 166 -10.99 8.83 22.30
C GLY A 166 -9.75 8.30 21.57
N HIS A 167 -9.83 7.14 20.91
CA HIS A 167 -8.70 6.58 20.18
C HIS A 167 -8.53 7.27 18.84
N VAL A 168 -7.29 7.67 18.55
CA VAL A 168 -6.90 8.30 17.30
C VAL A 168 -5.81 7.51 16.59
N TYR A 169 -5.89 7.46 15.26
CA TYR A 169 -4.88 6.88 14.39
C TYR A 169 -4.59 7.87 13.27
N TYR A 170 -3.32 7.97 12.89
CA TYR A 170 -2.83 8.79 11.79
C TYR A 170 -1.88 7.94 10.94
N ASN A 171 -2.07 7.94 9.62
CA ASN A 171 -1.25 7.14 8.72
C ASN A 171 -0.90 7.93 7.46
N ASN A 172 0.35 7.85 7.03
CA ASN A 172 0.73 8.32 5.71
C ASN A 172 0.09 7.42 4.64
N SER A 173 -0.38 8.01 3.55
CA SER A 173 -0.67 7.28 2.32
C SER A 173 0.50 7.43 1.34
N ASP A 174 0.39 6.83 0.15
CA ASP A 174 1.40 7.05 -0.89
C ASP A 174 1.34 8.46 -1.50
N ASN A 175 0.19 9.13 -1.39
CA ASN A 175 0.01 10.49 -1.93
C ASN A 175 0.19 11.57 -0.86
N TYR A 176 -0.06 11.26 0.41
CA TYR A 176 -0.06 12.25 1.49
C TYR A 176 0.79 11.83 2.69
N ALA A 177 1.53 12.78 3.22
CA ALA A 177 2.11 12.73 4.55
C ALA A 177 1.16 13.43 5.53
N VAL A 178 0.86 12.78 6.64
CA VAL A 178 0.12 13.36 7.76
C VAL A 178 1.12 14.09 8.65
N VAL A 179 0.89 15.38 8.84
CA VAL A 179 1.78 16.27 9.59
C VAL A 179 0.98 16.91 10.73
N HIS A 180 1.60 16.95 11.91
CA HIS A 180 1.07 17.67 13.05
C HIS A 180 1.79 19.00 13.15
N ASP A 181 1.02 20.08 13.04
CA ASP A 181 1.50 21.45 13.17
C ASP A 181 0.97 22.05 14.47
N VAL A 182 1.83 22.81 15.16
CA VAL A 182 1.50 23.39 16.47
C VAL A 182 0.42 24.47 16.34
N GLU A 183 0.40 25.21 15.24
CA GLU A 183 -0.51 26.33 15.01
C GLU A 183 -1.77 25.89 14.27
N TYR A 184 -1.63 25.01 13.28
CA TYR A 184 -2.71 24.61 12.37
C TYR A 184 -3.29 23.22 12.66
N GLY A 185 -2.74 22.50 13.62
CA GLY A 185 -3.22 21.17 14.00
C GLY A 185 -2.92 20.11 12.94
N LEU A 186 -3.95 19.40 12.47
CA LEU A 186 -3.79 18.33 11.49
C LEU A 186 -3.62 18.90 10.08
N ILE A 187 -2.51 18.53 9.42
CA ILE A 187 -2.22 18.92 8.04
C ILE A 187 -1.99 17.66 7.21
N PHE A 188 -2.52 17.66 5.99
CA PHE A 188 -2.14 16.68 4.97
C PHE A 188 -1.24 17.35 3.93
N MET A 189 0.02 16.92 3.85
CA MET A 189 0.97 17.40 2.86
C MET A 189 1.00 16.41 1.69
N HIS A 190 0.62 16.85 0.50
CA HIS A 190 0.73 16.02 -0.70
C HIS A 190 2.21 15.81 -1.04
N LYS A 191 2.60 14.57 -1.30
CA LYS A 191 4.01 14.16 -1.45
C LYS A 191 4.62 14.57 -2.80
N GLY A 192 3.79 14.75 -3.83
CA GLY A 192 4.27 15.08 -5.18
C GLY A 192 4.63 16.55 -5.36
N ASP A 193 3.83 17.46 -4.82
CA ASP A 193 3.96 18.93 -4.98
C ASP A 193 4.21 19.66 -3.66
N HIS A 194 4.29 18.93 -2.54
CA HIS A 194 4.44 19.47 -1.18
C HIS A 194 3.32 20.42 -0.74
N LYS A 195 2.19 20.44 -1.44
CA LYS A 195 1.05 21.29 -1.07
C LYS A 195 0.48 20.84 0.28
N LYS A 196 0.36 21.76 1.22
CA LYS A 196 -0.23 21.53 2.55
C LYS A 196 -1.72 21.84 2.53
N ILE A 197 -2.52 20.90 3.02
CA ILE A 197 -3.96 21.01 3.20
C ILE A 197 -4.23 21.07 4.70
N CYS A 198 -4.65 22.24 5.18
CA CYS A 198 -5.13 22.43 6.54
C CYS A 198 -6.59 21.99 6.60
N VAL A 199 -6.99 21.25 7.65
CA VAL A 199 -8.37 20.74 7.76
C VAL A 199 -9.17 21.38 8.89
N ASP A 200 -8.62 22.40 9.54
CA ASP A 200 -9.34 23.20 10.52
C ASP A 200 -10.32 24.15 9.81
N ILE A 201 -11.60 23.76 9.84
CA ILE A 201 -12.74 24.48 9.23
C ILE A 201 -12.87 25.91 9.78
N SER A 202 -12.33 26.18 10.98
CA SER A 202 -12.38 27.50 11.62
C SER A 202 -11.48 28.52 10.93
N ARG A 203 -10.49 28.08 10.14
CA ARG A 203 -9.48 28.95 9.53
C ARG A 203 -9.60 29.09 8.01
N GLU A 204 -10.47 28.31 7.35
CA GLU A 204 -10.75 28.47 5.90
C GLU A 204 -11.57 29.74 5.57
N LEU A 205 -12.07 30.49 6.56
CA LEU A 205 -12.82 31.75 6.36
C LEU A 205 -11.95 32.97 6.00
N TYR A 206 -10.62 32.84 5.91
CA TYR A 206 -9.69 33.95 5.64
C TYR A 206 -8.84 33.76 4.37
N ILE A 207 -9.34 33.04 3.36
CA ILE A 207 -8.74 33.06 2.02
C ILE A 207 -9.84 33.35 0.99
N LEU A 208 -10.27 34.62 0.95
CA LEU A 208 -10.87 35.29 -0.21
C LEU A 208 -10.11 36.60 -0.45
#